data_AF-A0A3M1HZ66-F1
#
_entry.id   AF-A0A3M1HZ66-F1
#
_cell.length_a   1.000
_cell.length_b   1.000
_cell.length_c   1.000
_cell.angle_alpha   90.00
_cell.angle_beta   90.00
_cell.angle_gamma   90.00
#
_symmetry.space_group_name_H-M   'P 1'
#
loop_
_entity.id
_entity.type
_entity.pdbx_description
1 polymer ?
#
loop_
_entity_poly.entity_id
_entity_poly.type
_entity_poly.pdbx_seq_one_letter_code
_entity_poly.pdbx_strand_id
1 'polypeptide(L)'
;ADPQRLIDAVRAQGGLTFFAHPIEKASPLIPDTYPWTVWDVEGFTGIELWNFMSEFRPHASSKAKAILVGFFPQWFTTGPYAETLAKWDELLQERPTVAIGGPDAHARVYNIGPIRRRFLPYEDCFRAVTTHILTPAPFAHEWEHDRALVYQALSAGRAWVAYDRLHPSEGFRFRARAGEQVAQMGDHINAAGSCIFEVELPAAAHIRLVRAGAGVVAEAHGRRLEAAVHEPGAYRVEAWKRRWLKPRGWIFSNAIYVTT
;
A
#
# COMPACT_ATOMS: atom_id res chain seq x y z
N ALA A 1 10.68 6.24 24.85
CA ALA A 1 11.25 6.84 23.62
C ALA A 1 10.38 8.02 23.24
N ASP A 2 10.93 9.03 22.55
CA ASP A 2 10.19 10.20 22.04
C ASP A 2 10.11 10.10 20.50
N PRO A 3 8.98 9.62 19.96
CA PRO A 3 8.83 9.44 18.51
C PRO A 3 8.85 10.75 17.73
N GLN A 4 8.36 11.85 18.29
CA GLN A 4 8.33 13.16 17.62
C GLN A 4 9.75 13.64 17.36
N ARG A 5 10.62 13.57 18.38
CA ARG A 5 12.03 13.94 18.23
C ARG A 5 12.76 13.12 17.16
N LEU A 6 12.40 11.85 17.00
CA LEU A 6 12.96 11.01 15.95
C LEU A 6 12.49 11.48 14.55
N ILE A 7 11.20 11.75 14.40
CA ILE A 7 10.62 12.24 13.14
C ILE A 7 11.27 13.58 12.74
N ASP A 8 11.40 14.51 13.68
CA ASP A 8 12.01 15.82 13.45
C ASP A 8 13.49 15.69 13.03
N ALA A 9 14.24 14.80 13.68
CA ALA A 9 15.65 14.56 13.36
C ALA A 9 15.83 13.94 11.96
N VAL A 10 14.93 13.04 11.54
CA VAL A 10 14.95 12.47 10.18
C VAL A 10 14.60 13.54 9.15
N ARG A 11 13.56 14.34 9.42
CA ARG A 11 13.13 15.42 8.51
C ARG A 11 14.22 16.48 8.33
N ALA A 12 14.93 16.84 9.40
CA ALA A 12 16.03 17.80 9.36
C ALA A 12 17.18 17.34 8.43
N GLN A 13 17.28 16.04 8.16
CA GLN A 13 18.26 15.43 7.26
C GLN A 13 17.68 15.16 5.86
N GLY A 14 16.45 15.61 5.57
CA GLY A 14 15.76 15.35 4.30
C GLY A 14 15.24 13.90 4.15
N GLY A 15 15.18 13.15 5.25
CA GLY A 15 14.64 11.79 5.26
C GLY A 15 13.12 11.76 5.26
N LEU A 16 12.56 10.61 4.88
CA LEU A 16 11.13 10.32 4.92
C LEU A 16 10.84 9.33 6.05
N THR A 17 9.72 9.51 6.76
CA THR A 17 9.32 8.63 7.85
C THR A 17 7.95 8.01 7.58
N PHE A 18 7.89 6.69 7.73
CA PHE A 18 6.67 5.90 7.57
C PHE A 18 6.41 5.10 8.83
N PHE A 19 5.15 5.00 9.27
CA PHE A 19 4.78 4.07 10.32
C PHE A 19 4.89 2.64 9.79
N ALA A 20 5.91 1.90 10.22
CA ALA A 20 6.09 0.50 9.86
C ALA A 20 5.00 -0.36 10.50
N HIS A 21 4.39 -1.25 9.71
CA HIS A 21 3.35 -2.21 10.09
C HIS A 21 2.52 -1.74 11.30
N PRO A 22 1.82 -0.59 11.18
CA PRO A 22 1.31 0.16 12.32
C PRO A 22 0.23 -0.59 13.09
N ILE A 23 -0.43 -1.54 12.42
CA ILE A 23 -1.41 -2.43 13.02
C ILE A 23 -0.94 -3.85 12.73
N GLU A 24 -0.68 -4.60 13.80
CA GLU A 24 -0.30 -6.00 13.76
C GLU A 24 -1.24 -6.83 14.63
N LYS A 25 -1.59 -8.03 14.15
CA LYS A 25 -2.44 -8.96 14.87
C LYS A 25 -1.62 -10.13 15.39
N ALA A 26 -1.68 -10.37 16.69
CA ALA A 26 -1.03 -11.51 17.34
C ALA A 26 -1.74 -12.82 16.96
N SER A 27 -1.04 -13.94 17.17
CA SER A 27 -1.66 -15.27 17.21
C SER A 27 -1.14 -16.08 18.40
N PRO A 28 -1.84 -17.15 18.81
CA PRO A 28 -1.39 -18.00 19.92
C PRO A 28 0.04 -18.55 19.75
N LEU A 29 0.52 -18.72 18.51
CA LEU A 29 1.87 -19.21 18.22
C LEU A 29 2.88 -18.10 17.98
N ILE A 30 2.43 -16.87 17.73
CA ILE A 30 3.27 -15.70 17.47
C ILE A 30 2.64 -14.52 18.23
N PRO A 31 2.82 -14.46 19.56
CA PRO A 31 2.14 -13.48 20.41
C PRO A 31 2.75 -12.08 20.31
N ASP A 32 4.05 -11.99 20.01
CA ASP A 32 4.76 -10.72 19.96
C ASP A 32 4.33 -9.90 18.73
N THR A 33 3.92 -8.66 18.99
CA THR A 33 3.57 -7.66 17.99
C THR A 33 4.17 -6.31 18.36
N TYR A 34 4.41 -5.48 17.35
CA TYR A 34 5.00 -4.16 17.51
C TYR A 34 4.15 -3.10 16.79
N PRO A 35 2.85 -2.97 17.15
CA PRO A 35 2.00 -1.96 16.53
C PRO A 35 2.46 -0.55 16.91
N TRP A 36 2.17 0.41 16.05
CA TRP A 36 2.37 1.82 16.35
C TRP A 36 1.27 2.30 17.29
N THR A 37 1.66 2.94 18.40
CA THR A 37 0.72 3.35 19.47
C THR A 37 0.64 4.86 19.70
N VAL A 38 1.58 5.64 19.17
CA VAL A 38 1.69 7.10 19.41
C VAL A 38 1.26 7.87 18.17
N TRP A 39 -0.03 8.07 18.00
CA TRP A 39 -0.59 8.70 16.79
C TRP A 39 -0.56 10.24 16.80
N ASP A 40 -0.44 10.83 17.98
CA ASP A 40 -0.29 12.28 18.17
C ASP A 40 1.15 12.71 17.87
N VAL A 41 1.52 12.65 16.60
CA VAL A 41 2.83 13.05 16.06
C VAL A 41 2.64 13.75 14.73
N GLU A 42 3.52 14.69 14.42
CA GLU A 42 3.46 15.50 13.22
C GLU A 42 4.69 15.33 12.34
N GLY A 43 4.63 15.84 11.11
CA GLY A 43 5.79 15.90 10.22
C GLY A 43 6.21 14.58 9.57
N PHE A 44 5.51 13.47 9.85
CA PHE A 44 5.77 12.20 9.18
C PHE A 44 5.37 12.22 7.69
N THR A 45 5.89 11.30 6.88
CA THR A 45 5.57 11.21 5.44
C THR A 45 4.36 10.33 5.16
N GLY A 46 4.27 9.18 5.84
CA GLY A 46 3.29 8.19 5.46
C GLY A 46 3.14 7.00 6.40
N ILE A 47 2.53 5.95 5.88
CA ILE A 47 2.15 4.72 6.58
C ILE A 47 2.50 3.50 5.72
N GLU A 48 2.98 2.42 6.34
CA GLU A 48 3.03 1.11 5.70
C GLU A 48 1.62 0.51 5.70
N LEU A 49 0.95 0.62 4.55
CA LEU A 49 -0.40 0.12 4.35
C LEU A 49 -0.44 -1.40 4.32
N TRP A 50 0.57 -2.03 3.71
CA TRP A 50 0.64 -3.48 3.57
C TRP A 50 2.02 -4.00 3.91
N ASN A 51 2.10 -4.69 5.05
CA ASN A 51 3.26 -5.48 5.41
C ASN A 51 3.00 -6.96 5.09
N PHE A 52 3.79 -7.54 4.18
CA PHE A 52 3.62 -8.93 3.78
C PHE A 52 3.86 -9.91 4.93
N MET A 53 4.88 -9.68 5.76
CA MET A 53 5.26 -10.58 6.85
C MET A 53 4.22 -10.59 7.98
N SER A 54 3.78 -9.41 8.42
CA SER A 54 2.84 -9.28 9.54
C SER A 54 1.47 -9.91 9.23
N GLU A 55 1.07 -9.97 7.96
CA GLU A 55 -0.18 -10.58 7.54
C GLU A 55 -0.28 -12.08 7.90
N PHE A 56 0.85 -12.80 7.94
CA PHE A 56 0.86 -14.23 8.22
C PHE A 56 0.58 -14.58 9.68
N ARG A 57 0.90 -13.67 10.61
CA ARG A 57 0.81 -13.91 12.05
C ARG A 57 -0.57 -14.39 12.50
N PRO A 58 -1.70 -13.73 12.19
CA PRO A 58 -3.04 -14.19 12.60
C PRO A 58 -3.45 -15.52 11.97
N HIS A 59 -2.83 -15.93 10.86
CA HIS A 59 -3.13 -17.21 10.23
C HIS A 59 -2.47 -18.38 10.97
N ALA A 60 -1.44 -18.18 11.79
CA ALA A 60 -0.79 -19.22 12.59
C ALA A 60 -1.56 -19.57 13.89
N SER A 61 -2.88 -19.80 13.81
CA SER A 61 -3.72 -20.00 15.01
C SER A 61 -3.64 -21.39 15.65
N SER A 62 -3.01 -22.36 14.98
CA SER A 62 -2.75 -23.71 15.50
C SER A 62 -1.54 -24.32 14.77
N LYS A 63 -0.94 -25.39 15.31
CA LYS A 63 0.23 -26.05 14.69
C LYS A 63 -0.07 -26.51 13.26
N ALA A 64 -1.23 -27.12 13.03
CA ALA A 64 -1.64 -27.57 11.70
C ALA A 64 -1.80 -26.41 10.71
N LYS A 65 -2.40 -25.29 11.15
CA LYS A 65 -2.56 -24.11 10.31
C LYS A 65 -1.24 -23.39 10.07
N ALA A 66 -0.34 -23.35 11.05
CA ALA A 66 1.02 -22.83 10.88
C ALA A 66 1.82 -23.65 9.85
N ILE A 67 1.65 -24.98 9.82
CA ILE A 67 2.22 -25.82 8.76
C ILE A 67 1.62 -25.42 7.40
N LEU A 68 0.30 -25.32 7.27
CA LEU A 68 -0.33 -24.90 6.01
C LEU A 68 0.15 -23.53 5.52
N VAL A 69 0.26 -22.55 6.42
CA VAL A 69 0.83 -21.22 6.14
C VAL A 69 2.28 -21.34 5.70
N GLY A 70 3.06 -22.20 6.35
CA GLY A 70 4.47 -22.45 6.03
C GLY A 70 4.71 -23.01 4.63
N PHE A 71 3.79 -23.86 4.14
CA PHE A 71 3.90 -24.50 2.83
C PHE A 71 3.19 -23.73 1.71
N PHE A 72 2.10 -23.02 2.04
CA PHE A 72 1.26 -22.32 1.07
C PHE A 72 0.97 -20.87 1.48
N PRO A 73 2.00 -20.03 1.72
CA PRO A 73 1.82 -18.66 2.21
C PRO A 73 0.91 -17.83 1.28
N GLN A 74 1.02 -18.02 -0.03
CA GLN A 74 0.21 -17.32 -1.02
C GLN A 74 -1.31 -17.48 -0.83
N TRP A 75 -1.78 -18.57 -0.19
CA TRP A 75 -3.20 -18.79 0.08
C TRP A 75 -3.73 -17.91 1.21
N PHE A 76 -2.87 -17.34 2.04
CA PHE A 76 -3.26 -16.60 3.24
C PHE A 76 -3.15 -15.09 3.05
N THR A 77 -2.19 -14.62 2.25
CA THR A 77 -2.11 -13.22 1.80
C THR A 77 -3.44 -12.79 1.17
N THR A 78 -4.05 -11.75 1.72
CA THR A 78 -5.40 -11.28 1.47
C THR A 78 -5.41 -9.80 1.13
N GLY A 79 -4.65 -8.96 1.83
CA GLY A 79 -4.63 -7.51 1.64
C GLY A 79 -4.22 -6.76 2.90
N PRO A 80 -4.09 -5.43 2.83
CA PRO A 80 -4.05 -4.56 4.00
C PRO A 80 -5.18 -4.91 4.99
N TYR A 81 -4.91 -4.78 6.30
CA TYR A 81 -5.98 -4.92 7.28
C TYR A 81 -7.00 -3.80 7.13
N ALA A 82 -8.27 -4.11 7.37
CA ALA A 82 -9.36 -3.14 7.32
C ALA A 82 -9.12 -1.99 8.30
N GLU A 83 -8.54 -2.29 9.46
CA GLU A 83 -8.15 -1.30 10.45
C GLU A 83 -7.03 -0.39 9.94
N THR A 84 -6.08 -0.90 9.15
CA THR A 84 -5.00 -0.08 8.56
C THR A 84 -5.54 0.82 7.46
N LEU A 85 -6.46 0.31 6.64
CA LEU A 85 -7.18 1.11 5.63
C LEU A 85 -7.99 2.23 6.29
N ALA A 86 -8.73 1.91 7.35
CA ALA A 86 -9.51 2.89 8.10
C ALA A 86 -8.64 3.96 8.77
N LYS A 87 -7.49 3.56 9.34
CA LYS A 87 -6.55 4.54 9.90
C LYS A 87 -5.93 5.42 8.82
N TRP A 88 -5.62 4.85 7.65
CA TRP A 88 -5.13 5.64 6.53
C TRP A 88 -6.21 6.61 6.00
N ASP A 89 -7.48 6.19 5.98
CA ASP A 89 -8.62 7.07 5.67
C ASP A 89 -8.76 8.25 6.62
N GLU A 90 -8.55 8.04 7.93
CA GLU A 90 -8.51 9.10 8.92
C GLU A 90 -7.39 10.09 8.62
N LEU A 91 -6.15 9.59 8.44
CA LEU A 91 -4.98 10.43 8.15
C LEU A 91 -5.13 11.23 6.84
N LEU A 92 -5.70 10.62 5.80
CA LEU A 92 -5.94 11.27 4.50
C LEU A 92 -6.98 12.40 4.55
N GLN A 93 -7.90 12.38 5.52
CA GLN A 93 -8.86 13.47 5.71
C GLN A 93 -8.22 14.71 6.34
N GLU A 94 -7.15 14.53 7.11
CA GLU A 94 -6.43 15.61 7.77
C GLU A 94 -5.31 16.18 6.90
N ARG A 95 -4.55 15.30 6.23
CA ARG A 95 -3.37 15.69 5.47
C ARG A 95 -2.97 14.65 4.41
N PRO A 96 -2.21 15.06 3.38
CA PRO A 96 -1.55 14.11 2.50
C PRO A 96 -0.70 13.11 3.30
N THR A 97 -0.99 11.83 3.11
CA THR A 97 -0.36 10.72 3.84
C THR A 97 -0.06 9.59 2.86
N VAL A 98 1.22 9.34 2.62
CA VAL A 98 1.67 8.38 1.60
C VAL A 98 1.56 6.96 2.11
N ALA A 99 0.92 6.08 1.36
CA ALA A 99 0.96 4.63 1.57
C ALA A 99 2.15 4.00 0.86
N ILE A 100 2.87 3.16 1.60
CA ILE A 100 3.84 2.19 1.06
C ILE A 100 3.45 0.78 1.49
N GLY A 101 4.03 -0.22 0.85
CA GLY A 101 3.96 -1.60 1.26
C GLY A 101 5.31 -2.28 1.09
N GLY A 102 5.56 -3.25 1.96
CA GLY A 102 6.88 -3.85 2.10
C GLY A 102 6.82 -5.34 2.43
N PRO A 103 7.89 -6.07 2.10
CA PRO A 103 7.97 -7.50 2.37
C PRO A 103 8.31 -7.83 3.83
N ASP A 104 8.94 -6.90 4.54
CA ASP A 104 9.55 -7.10 5.87
C ASP A 104 10.26 -8.45 6.00
N ALA A 105 11.20 -8.68 5.08
CA ALA A 105 11.69 -10.00 4.75
C ALA A 105 12.56 -10.60 5.87
N HIS A 106 12.00 -11.57 6.59
CA HIS A 106 12.66 -12.33 7.65
C HIS A 106 12.68 -13.82 7.33
N ALA A 107 13.38 -14.21 6.26
CA ALA A 107 13.46 -15.61 5.85
C ALA A 107 14.00 -16.48 6.99
N ARG A 108 13.20 -17.45 7.44
CA ARG A 108 13.57 -18.37 8.53
C ARG A 108 13.52 -19.81 8.04
N VAL A 109 14.49 -20.60 8.46
CA VAL A 109 14.52 -22.03 8.18
C VAL A 109 13.95 -22.77 9.38
N TYR A 110 12.86 -23.50 9.15
CA TYR A 110 12.22 -24.33 10.16
C TYR A 110 12.52 -25.80 9.88
N ASN A 111 12.77 -26.54 10.94
CA ASN A 111 12.88 -28.00 10.91
C ASN A 111 11.58 -28.57 11.48
N ILE A 112 10.85 -29.33 10.67
CA ILE A 112 9.63 -30.03 11.06
C ILE A 112 9.94 -31.53 10.93
N GLY A 113 10.52 -32.13 11.97
CA GLY A 113 11.05 -33.49 11.91
C GLY A 113 12.16 -33.61 10.86
N PRO A 114 12.11 -34.57 9.93
CA PRO A 114 13.13 -34.74 8.87
C PRO A 114 13.00 -33.69 7.75
N ILE A 115 11.94 -32.88 7.74
CA ILE A 115 11.67 -31.90 6.68
C ILE A 115 12.27 -30.56 7.08
N ARG A 116 13.24 -30.09 6.29
CA ARG A 116 13.81 -28.73 6.38
C ARG A 116 13.09 -27.82 5.39
N ARG A 117 12.44 -26.76 5.87
CA ARG A 117 11.71 -25.81 5.02
C ARG A 117 12.16 -24.38 5.29
N ARG A 118 12.45 -23.63 4.22
CA ARG A 118 12.62 -22.17 4.28
C ARG A 118 11.25 -21.52 4.16
N PHE A 119 10.81 -20.87 5.23
CA PHE A 119 9.61 -20.06 5.25
C PHE A 119 9.96 -18.67 4.74
N LEU A 120 9.11 -18.14 3.86
CA LEU A 120 9.27 -16.84 3.21
C LEU A 120 10.68 -16.60 2.67
N PRO A 121 11.13 -17.38 1.66
CA PRO A 121 12.38 -17.11 0.98
C PRO A 121 12.41 -15.67 0.44
N TYR A 122 13.58 -15.02 0.47
CA TYR A 122 13.74 -13.63 0.02
C TYR A 122 13.18 -13.39 -1.39
N GLU A 123 13.37 -14.32 -2.34
CA GLU A 123 12.82 -14.20 -3.69
C GLU A 123 11.29 -14.10 -3.71
N ASP A 124 10.60 -14.85 -2.85
CA ASP A 124 9.13 -14.77 -2.76
C ASP A 124 8.71 -13.46 -2.09
N CYS A 125 9.40 -13.04 -1.02
CA CYS A 125 9.17 -11.77 -0.34
C CYS A 125 9.30 -10.57 -1.30
N PHE A 126 10.41 -10.45 -2.00
CA PHE A 126 10.67 -9.33 -2.91
C PHE A 126 9.82 -9.34 -4.19
N ARG A 127 9.11 -10.44 -4.47
CA ARG A 127 8.12 -10.54 -5.55
C ARG A 127 6.67 -10.48 -5.06
N ALA A 128 6.45 -10.31 -3.76
CA ALA A 128 5.13 -10.27 -3.15
C ALA A 128 4.60 -8.84 -3.13
N VAL A 129 4.67 -8.16 -1.98
CA VAL A 129 4.15 -6.81 -1.78
C VAL A 129 5.27 -5.81 -2.08
N THR A 130 5.05 -4.99 -3.10
CA THR A 130 6.02 -4.03 -3.61
C THR A 130 5.39 -2.64 -3.71
N THR A 131 6.15 -1.61 -3.35
CA THR A 131 5.80 -0.23 -3.67
C THR A 131 6.42 0.13 -5.02
N HIS A 132 5.57 0.50 -5.97
CA HIS A 132 5.97 1.01 -7.28
C HIS A 132 5.90 2.54 -7.26
N ILE A 133 6.91 3.20 -7.82
CA ILE A 133 6.98 4.66 -7.89
C ILE A 133 6.81 5.14 -9.34
N LEU A 134 6.23 6.33 -9.51
CA LEU A 134 6.19 7.05 -10.77
C LEU A 134 7.25 8.15 -10.75
N THR A 135 8.23 8.03 -11.64
CA THR A 135 9.29 9.02 -11.81
C THR A 135 9.09 9.79 -13.12
N PRO A 136 9.45 11.09 -13.16
CA PRO A 136 9.36 11.90 -14.39
C PRO A 136 10.38 11.49 -15.47
N ALA A 137 11.44 10.78 -15.08
CA ALA A 137 12.50 10.27 -15.93
C ALA A 137 12.87 8.83 -15.53
N PRO A 138 13.42 8.01 -16.45
CA PRO A 138 14.01 6.73 -16.09
C PRO A 138 15.23 6.90 -15.19
N PHE A 139 15.62 5.83 -14.51
CA PHE A 139 16.88 5.83 -13.76
C PHE A 139 18.08 5.93 -14.71
N ALA A 140 19.02 6.79 -14.33
CA ALA A 140 20.25 7.04 -15.07
C ALA A 140 21.41 6.16 -14.59
N HIS A 141 21.22 5.37 -13.52
CA HIS A 141 22.27 4.63 -12.81
C HIS A 141 23.32 5.55 -12.16
N GLU A 142 22.90 6.78 -11.83
CA GLU A 142 23.68 7.77 -11.12
C GLU A 142 23.06 7.98 -9.73
N TRP A 143 23.83 7.68 -8.68
CA TRP A 143 23.33 7.65 -7.31
C TRP A 143 22.56 8.92 -6.92
N GLU A 144 23.10 10.10 -7.22
CA GLU A 144 22.47 11.36 -6.81
C GLU A 144 21.17 11.66 -7.57
N HIS A 145 21.16 11.35 -8.86
CA HIS A 145 19.99 11.49 -9.71
C HIS A 145 18.88 10.50 -9.30
N ASP A 146 19.20 9.22 -9.23
CA ASP A 146 18.23 8.15 -8.95
C ASP A 146 17.69 8.25 -7.52
N ARG A 147 18.55 8.60 -6.55
CA ARG A 147 18.10 8.87 -5.17
C ARG A 147 17.08 10.01 -5.15
N ALA A 148 17.35 11.11 -5.85
CA ALA A 148 16.42 12.24 -5.91
C ALA A 148 15.08 11.84 -6.51
N LEU A 149 15.07 11.04 -7.58
CA LEU A 149 13.85 10.51 -8.19
C LEU A 149 13.02 9.66 -7.20
N VAL A 150 13.66 8.75 -6.47
CA VAL A 150 12.99 7.92 -5.46
C VAL A 150 12.39 8.77 -4.34
N TYR A 151 13.18 9.68 -3.77
CA TYR A 151 12.73 10.53 -2.67
C TYR A 151 11.59 11.45 -3.10
N GLN A 152 11.68 12.08 -4.27
CA GLN A 152 10.63 12.95 -4.80
C GLN A 152 9.33 12.19 -5.06
N ALA A 153 9.42 10.99 -5.66
CA ALA A 153 8.24 10.19 -5.94
C ALA A 153 7.55 9.75 -4.64
N LEU A 154 8.30 9.27 -3.66
CA LEU A 154 7.75 8.86 -2.37
C LEU A 154 7.24 10.04 -1.54
N SER A 155 7.96 11.16 -1.50
CA SER A 155 7.53 12.35 -0.74
C SER A 155 6.25 12.96 -1.31
N ALA A 156 6.08 12.91 -2.62
CA ALA A 156 4.88 13.40 -3.30
C ALA A 156 3.73 12.39 -3.30
N GLY A 157 3.92 11.14 -2.84
CA GLY A 157 2.89 10.10 -2.94
C GLY A 157 2.64 9.60 -4.37
N ARG A 158 3.60 9.75 -5.27
CA ARG A 158 3.55 9.24 -6.65
C ARG A 158 3.89 7.76 -6.69
N ALA A 159 3.07 6.95 -6.02
CA ALA A 159 3.33 5.53 -5.84
C ALA A 159 2.05 4.71 -5.68
N TRP A 160 2.14 3.40 -5.93
CA TRP A 160 1.11 2.44 -5.55
C TRP A 160 1.73 1.20 -4.92
N VAL A 161 0.97 0.56 -4.04
CA VAL A 161 1.32 -0.73 -3.44
C VAL A 161 0.67 -1.83 -4.26
N ALA A 162 1.43 -2.85 -4.63
CA ALA A 162 0.91 -3.99 -5.38
C ALA A 162 1.35 -5.32 -4.80
N TYR A 163 0.47 -6.33 -4.89
CA TYR A 163 0.83 -7.73 -4.66
C TYR A 163 1.13 -8.41 -6.00
N ASP A 164 2.34 -8.24 -6.51
CA ASP A 164 2.71 -8.66 -7.87
C ASP A 164 2.76 -10.19 -8.03
N ARG A 165 2.95 -10.94 -6.94
CA ARG A 165 2.84 -12.40 -6.95
C ARG A 165 1.43 -12.88 -7.32
N LEU A 166 0.41 -12.07 -7.04
CA LEU A 166 -0.96 -12.35 -7.45
C LEU A 166 -1.12 -12.14 -8.96
N HIS A 167 -0.62 -11.00 -9.46
CA HIS A 167 -0.51 -10.65 -10.87
C HIS A 167 0.39 -9.41 -11.01
N PRO A 168 1.27 -9.30 -12.03
CA PRO A 168 2.05 -8.09 -12.27
C PRO A 168 1.16 -6.84 -12.40
N SER A 169 1.53 -5.75 -11.71
CA SER A 169 0.82 -4.46 -11.73
C SER A 169 1.39 -3.43 -12.71
N GLU A 170 2.50 -3.75 -13.40
CA GLU A 170 3.09 -2.91 -14.44
C GLU A 170 2.04 -2.53 -15.50
N GLY A 171 1.98 -1.24 -15.85
CA GLY A 171 0.97 -0.70 -16.74
C GLY A 171 -0.27 -0.14 -16.04
N PHE A 172 -0.38 -0.24 -14.71
CA PHE A 172 -1.40 0.47 -13.94
C PHE A 172 -1.35 1.98 -14.19
N ARG A 173 -2.51 2.61 -14.38
CA ARG A 173 -2.68 4.07 -14.50
C ARG A 173 -3.87 4.51 -13.66
N PHE A 174 -3.68 5.62 -12.94
CA PHE A 174 -4.73 6.32 -12.23
C PHE A 174 -4.55 7.82 -12.42
N ARG A 175 -5.56 8.46 -13.02
CA ARG A 175 -5.54 9.87 -13.40
C ARG A 175 -6.86 10.53 -13.03
N ALA A 176 -6.81 11.84 -12.91
CA ALA A 176 -7.96 12.71 -12.72
C ALA A 176 -7.91 13.83 -13.75
N ARG A 177 -9.08 14.26 -14.25
CA ARG A 177 -9.21 15.37 -15.20
C ARG A 177 -10.29 16.34 -14.75
N ALA A 178 -10.00 17.64 -14.83
CA ALA A 178 -10.94 18.72 -14.58
C ALA A 178 -10.64 19.86 -15.58
N GLY A 179 -11.50 20.02 -16.59
CA GLY A 179 -11.20 20.88 -17.74
C GLY A 179 -9.93 20.43 -18.46
N GLU A 180 -8.96 21.34 -18.60
CA GLU A 180 -7.64 21.06 -19.19
C GLU A 180 -6.62 20.48 -18.18
N GLN A 181 -6.95 20.48 -16.88
CA GLN A 181 -6.04 19.97 -15.85
C GLN A 181 -6.04 18.44 -15.86
N VAL A 182 -4.84 17.85 -15.71
CA VAL A 182 -4.65 16.43 -15.49
C VAL A 182 -3.78 16.24 -14.25
N ALA A 183 -4.25 15.41 -13.33
CA ALA A 183 -3.52 15.02 -12.13
C ALA A 183 -3.33 13.49 -12.09
N GLN A 184 -2.31 13.06 -11.38
CA GLN A 184 -2.04 11.66 -11.06
C GLN A 184 -1.86 11.49 -9.55
N MET A 185 -1.67 10.24 -9.11
CA MET A 185 -1.42 9.92 -7.69
C MET A 185 -0.40 10.86 -7.07
N GLY A 186 -0.74 11.44 -5.92
CA GLY A 186 0.08 12.41 -5.20
C GLY A 186 -0.18 13.88 -5.54
N ASP A 187 -0.78 14.16 -6.70
CA ASP A 187 -1.05 15.54 -7.11
C ASP A 187 -2.40 16.05 -6.56
N HIS A 188 -2.55 17.38 -6.55
CA HIS A 188 -3.80 18.07 -6.28
C HIS A 188 -4.45 18.53 -7.58
N ILE A 189 -5.78 18.51 -7.64
CA ILE A 189 -6.56 19.00 -8.78
C ILE A 189 -7.73 19.86 -8.32
N ASN A 190 -7.87 21.05 -8.89
CA ASN A 190 -9.04 21.88 -8.64
C ASN A 190 -10.19 21.41 -9.55
N ALA A 191 -11.26 20.87 -8.97
CA ALA A 191 -12.35 20.28 -9.73
C ALA A 191 -13.28 21.30 -10.40
N ALA A 192 -13.26 22.59 -10.05
CA ALA A 192 -14.12 23.65 -10.63
C ALA A 192 -15.57 23.23 -10.95
N GLY A 193 -16.15 22.30 -10.18
CA GLY A 193 -17.48 21.72 -10.37
C GLY A 193 -17.54 20.24 -10.75
N SER A 194 -16.57 19.64 -11.46
CA SER A 194 -16.54 18.20 -11.77
C SER A 194 -15.13 17.69 -12.08
N CYS A 195 -14.81 16.51 -11.54
CA CYS A 195 -13.56 15.82 -11.79
C CYS A 195 -13.84 14.39 -12.29
N ILE A 196 -13.24 14.01 -13.41
CA ILE A 196 -13.35 12.67 -13.99
C ILE A 196 -12.11 11.86 -13.60
N PHE A 197 -12.32 10.76 -12.90
CA PHE A 197 -11.28 9.78 -12.59
C PHE A 197 -11.23 8.70 -13.67
N GLU A 198 -10.02 8.38 -14.11
CA GLU A 198 -9.71 7.34 -15.10
C GLU A 198 -8.76 6.33 -14.47
N VAL A 199 -9.17 5.06 -14.45
CA VAL A 199 -8.36 3.94 -13.96
C VAL A 199 -8.13 2.95 -15.10
N GLU A 200 -6.88 2.54 -15.31
CA GLU A 200 -6.53 1.45 -16.21
C GLU A 200 -5.68 0.40 -15.49
N LEU A 201 -6.07 -0.87 -15.63
CA LEU A 201 -5.39 -2.02 -15.04
C LEU A 201 -4.79 -2.92 -16.13
N PRO A 202 -3.61 -3.52 -15.86
CA PRO A 202 -2.99 -4.44 -16.82
C PRO A 202 -3.74 -5.78 -16.97
N ALA A 203 -4.65 -6.10 -16.04
CA ALA A 203 -5.51 -7.27 -16.10
C ALA A 203 -6.85 -7.01 -15.40
N ALA A 204 -7.87 -7.81 -15.74
CA ALA A 204 -9.20 -7.63 -15.17
C ALA A 204 -9.21 -7.85 -13.65
N ALA A 205 -9.91 -6.98 -12.93
CA ALA A 205 -10.14 -7.04 -11.49
C ALA A 205 -11.45 -6.34 -11.12
N HIS A 206 -11.83 -6.44 -9.85
CA HIS A 206 -12.81 -5.56 -9.24
C HIS A 206 -12.11 -4.26 -8.86
N ILE A 207 -12.46 -3.16 -9.51
CA ILE A 207 -11.89 -1.83 -9.32
C ILE A 207 -12.83 -1.05 -8.41
N ARG A 208 -12.28 -0.41 -7.39
CA ARG A 208 -13.00 0.49 -6.48
C ARG A 208 -12.30 1.83 -6.44
N LEU A 209 -13.03 2.90 -6.75
CA LEU A 209 -12.63 4.26 -6.43
C LEU A 209 -13.16 4.58 -5.04
N VAL A 210 -12.26 4.94 -4.13
CA VAL A 210 -12.53 5.18 -2.72
C VAL A 210 -12.20 6.63 -2.38
N ARG A 211 -13.13 7.32 -1.73
CA ARG A 211 -12.90 8.64 -1.15
C ARG A 211 -12.67 8.48 0.36
N ALA A 212 -11.57 9.05 0.85
CA ALA A 212 -11.21 8.97 2.26
C ALA A 212 -12.35 9.49 3.16
N GLY A 213 -12.73 8.71 4.17
CA GLY A 213 -13.84 9.01 5.08
C GLY A 213 -15.24 8.72 4.54
N ALA A 214 -15.42 8.54 3.22
CA ALA A 214 -16.72 8.29 2.59
C ALA A 214 -16.86 6.86 2.01
N GLY A 215 -15.76 6.13 1.83
CA GLY A 215 -15.77 4.77 1.31
C GLY A 215 -15.82 4.70 -0.22
N VAL A 216 -16.36 3.61 -0.76
CA VAL A 216 -16.42 3.36 -2.22
C VAL A 216 -17.45 4.29 -2.86
N VAL A 217 -17.01 5.11 -3.80
CA VAL A 217 -17.86 6.07 -4.55
C VAL A 217 -18.15 5.63 -5.97
N ALA A 218 -17.33 4.74 -6.54
CA ALA A 218 -17.57 4.10 -7.82
C ALA A 218 -16.86 2.74 -7.87
N GLU A 219 -17.42 1.78 -8.57
CA GLU A 219 -16.81 0.46 -8.77
C GLU A 219 -17.14 -0.13 -10.14
N ALA A 220 -16.24 -0.98 -10.64
CA ALA A 220 -16.45 -1.71 -11.90
C ALA A 220 -15.69 -3.03 -11.88
N HIS A 221 -16.16 -3.99 -12.67
CA HIS A 221 -15.40 -5.21 -12.98
C HIS A 221 -14.82 -5.13 -14.38
N GLY A 222 -13.51 -5.23 -14.50
CA GLY A 222 -12.83 -5.17 -15.78
C GLY A 222 -11.42 -4.61 -15.68
N ARG A 223 -10.95 -4.01 -16.77
CA ARG A 223 -9.63 -3.38 -16.87
C ARG A 223 -9.67 -1.86 -16.76
N ARG A 224 -10.86 -1.26 -16.76
CA ARG A 224 -11.07 0.18 -16.76
C ARG A 224 -12.22 0.57 -15.85
N LEU A 225 -12.09 1.74 -15.24
CA LEU A 225 -13.15 2.44 -14.52
C LEU A 225 -13.04 3.92 -14.90
N GLU A 226 -14.16 4.52 -15.23
CA GLU A 226 -14.29 5.96 -15.39
C GLU A 226 -15.41 6.43 -14.47
N ALA A 227 -15.18 7.48 -13.69
CA ALA A 227 -16.15 7.98 -12.73
C ALA A 227 -16.05 9.49 -12.59
N ALA A 228 -17.18 10.19 -12.75
CA ALA A 228 -17.28 11.61 -12.44
C ALA A 228 -17.60 11.78 -10.95
N VAL A 229 -16.89 12.69 -10.28
CA VAL A 229 -17.14 13.10 -8.90
C VAL A 229 -17.22 14.62 -8.81
N HIS A 230 -17.84 15.11 -7.74
CA HIS A 230 -18.04 16.54 -7.52
C HIS A 230 -17.49 17.00 -6.17
N GLU A 231 -17.29 16.07 -5.24
CA GLU A 231 -16.91 16.37 -3.88
C GLU A 231 -15.38 16.52 -3.73
N PRO A 232 -14.90 17.44 -2.88
CA PRO A 232 -13.48 17.50 -2.54
C PRO A 232 -13.06 16.36 -1.63
N GLY A 233 -11.77 16.00 -1.68
CA GLY A 233 -11.18 15.00 -0.78
C GLY A 233 -10.06 14.19 -1.42
N ALA A 234 -9.53 13.24 -0.67
CA ALA A 234 -8.51 12.30 -1.13
C ALA A 234 -9.18 11.08 -1.78
N TYR A 235 -8.87 10.83 -3.05
CA TYR A 235 -9.42 9.71 -3.83
C TYR A 235 -8.33 8.71 -4.18
N ARG A 236 -8.54 7.43 -3.90
CA ARG A 236 -7.62 6.34 -4.23
C ARG A 236 -8.33 5.19 -4.94
N VAL A 237 -7.53 4.32 -5.54
CA VAL A 237 -7.99 3.09 -6.20
C VAL A 237 -7.61 1.88 -5.36
N GLU A 238 -8.55 0.97 -5.20
CA GLU A 238 -8.30 -0.40 -4.77
C GLU A 238 -8.71 -1.37 -5.88
N ALA A 239 -7.79 -2.25 -6.27
CA ALA A 239 -8.08 -3.34 -7.20
C ALA A 239 -8.03 -4.67 -6.45
N TRP A 240 -9.06 -5.49 -6.66
CA TRP A 240 -9.22 -6.78 -5.99
C TRP A 240 -9.42 -7.89 -7.03
N LYS A 241 -8.69 -9.00 -6.91
CA LYS A 241 -8.88 -10.20 -7.75
C LYS A 241 -9.50 -11.33 -6.93
N ARG A 242 -10.28 -12.19 -7.57
CA ARG A 242 -10.81 -13.40 -6.95
C ARG A 242 -9.84 -14.54 -7.19
N ARG A 243 -9.23 -15.08 -6.12
CA ARG A 243 -8.32 -16.23 -6.20
C ARG A 243 -8.51 -17.11 -4.97
N TRP A 244 -8.46 -18.43 -5.16
CA TRP A 244 -8.74 -19.42 -4.10
C TRP A 244 -10.08 -19.15 -3.38
N LEU A 245 -11.12 -18.85 -4.18
CA LEU A 245 -12.49 -18.56 -3.74
C LEU A 245 -12.66 -17.32 -2.83
N LYS A 246 -11.59 -16.53 -2.63
CA LYS A 246 -11.61 -15.34 -1.78
C LYS A 246 -11.18 -14.09 -2.56
N PRO A 247 -11.64 -12.89 -2.15
CA PRO A 247 -11.04 -11.66 -2.63
C PRO A 247 -9.59 -11.54 -2.14
N ARG A 248 -8.75 -11.01 -3.01
CA ARG A 248 -7.34 -10.75 -2.79
C ARG A 248 -7.03 -9.35 -3.27
N GLY A 249 -6.54 -8.51 -2.37
CA GLY A 249 -6.00 -7.20 -2.69
C GLY A 249 -4.91 -7.35 -3.73
N TRP A 250 -4.91 -6.47 -4.71
CA TRP A 250 -3.96 -6.51 -5.82
C TRP A 250 -3.21 -5.18 -5.94
N ILE A 251 -3.91 -4.07 -6.10
CA ILE A 251 -3.32 -2.73 -6.24
C ILE A 251 -4.02 -1.79 -5.27
N PHE A 252 -3.24 -0.98 -4.56
CA PHE A 252 -3.70 0.11 -3.71
C PHE A 252 -2.92 1.36 -4.09
N SER A 253 -3.58 2.31 -4.75
CA SER A 253 -2.95 3.53 -5.22
C SER A 253 -2.81 4.55 -4.08
N ASN A 254 -1.79 5.40 -4.12
CA ASN A 254 -1.87 6.65 -3.37
C ASN A 254 -2.99 7.55 -3.89
N ALA A 255 -3.36 8.54 -3.08
CA ALA A 255 -4.50 9.40 -3.36
C ALA A 255 -4.19 10.49 -4.39
N ILE A 256 -5.20 10.88 -5.16
CA ILE A 256 -5.27 12.17 -5.86
C ILE A 256 -6.16 13.08 -5.00
N TYR A 257 -5.74 14.31 -4.76
CA TYR A 257 -6.42 15.24 -3.86
C TYR A 257 -7.27 16.22 -4.66
N VAL A 258 -8.59 16.07 -4.58
CA VAL A 258 -9.53 16.99 -5.22
C VAL A 258 -9.79 18.17 -4.29
N THR A 259 -9.55 19.38 -4.79
CA THR A 259 -9.83 20.64 -4.10
C THR A 259 -10.89 21.44 -4.85
N THR A 260 -11.54 22.36 -4.16
CA THR A 260 -12.45 23.36 -4.73
C THR A 260 -11.79 24.72 -4.80
#